data_AF-A0A4Q7FDG8-F1
#
_entry.id   AF-A0A4Q7FDG8-F1
#
_cell.length_a   1.000
_cell.length_b   1.000
_cell.length_c   1.000
_cell.angle_alpha   90.00
_cell.angle_beta   90.00
_cell.angle_gamma   90.00
#
_symmetry.space_group_name_H-M   'P 1'
#
loop_
_entity.id
_entity.type
_entity.pdbx_description
1 polymer ?
#
loop_
_entity_poly.entity_id
_entity_poly.type
_entity_poly.pdbx_seq_one_letter_code
_entity_poly.pdbx_strand_id
1 'polypeptide(L)'
;MKDEIRREHERLLLVHEQIKALEAANAAAHRAPATGSVEAKAVQLAQLRAIGPQLAQVLTNEVFYRDLKNRRQVGSCVGLTDM
;
A
#
# COMPACT_ATOMS: atom_id res chain seq x y z
N MET A 1 -17.80 18.75 -27.18
CA MET A 1 -16.63 17.84 -27.28
C MET A 1 -15.34 18.49 -26.75
N LYS A 2 -14.84 19.62 -27.30
CA LYS A 2 -13.59 20.25 -26.79
C LYS A 2 -13.69 20.71 -25.32
N ASP A 3 -14.81 21.29 -24.91
CA ASP A 3 -14.99 21.76 -23.53
C ASP A 3 -15.10 20.64 -22.50
N GLU A 4 -15.60 19.48 -22.92
CA GLU A 4 -15.72 18.30 -22.06
C GLU A 4 -14.34 17.68 -21.80
N ILE A 5 -13.52 17.55 -22.85
CA ILE A 5 -12.12 17.11 -22.72
C ILE A 5 -11.33 18.04 -21.78
N ARG A 6 -11.54 19.36 -21.90
CA ARG A 6 -10.88 20.34 -21.03
C ARG A 6 -11.27 20.16 -19.56
N ARG A 7 -12.56 20.02 -19.26
CA ARG A 7 -13.03 19.77 -17.88
C ARG A 7 -12.47 18.46 -17.30
N GLU A 8 -12.50 17.37 -18.07
CA GLU A 8 -11.95 16.10 -17.59
C GLU A 8 -10.43 16.16 -17.42
N HIS A 9 -9.72 16.91 -18.25
CA HIS A 9 -8.29 17.14 -18.08
C HIS A 9 -7.99 17.93 -16.79
N GLU A 10 -8.71 19.03 -16.54
CA GLU A 10 -8.60 19.80 -15.30
C GLU A 10 -8.89 18.92 -14.07
N ARG A 11 -9.92 18.06 -14.15
CA ARG A 11 -10.26 17.11 -13.09
C ARG A 11 -9.17 16.07 -12.86
N LEU A 12 -8.59 15.51 -13.92
CA LEU A 12 -7.48 14.55 -13.82
C LEU A 12 -6.24 15.20 -13.18
N LEU A 13 -5.92 16.44 -13.55
CA LEU A 13 -4.81 17.18 -12.95
C LEU A 13 -5.03 17.37 -11.45
N LEU A 14 -6.23 17.78 -11.04
CA LEU A 14 -6.57 17.94 -9.62
C LEU A 14 -6.41 16.63 -8.84
N VAL A 15 -6.98 15.54 -9.34
CA VAL A 15 -6.88 14.22 -8.67
C VAL A 15 -5.43 13.76 -8.61
N HIS A 16 -4.64 13.99 -9.65
CA HIS A 16 -3.22 13.64 -9.68
C HIS A 16 -2.41 14.40 -8.63
N GLU A 17 -2.67 15.70 -8.45
CA GLU A 17 -2.03 16.49 -7.39
C GLU A 17 -2.39 15.97 -6.00
N GLN A 18 -3.67 15.65 -5.77
CA GLN A 18 -4.13 15.09 -4.50
C GLN A 18 -3.48 13.74 -4.20
N ILE A 19 -3.40 12.85 -5.19
CA ILE A 19 -2.73 11.55 -5.06
C ILE A 19 -1.26 11.74 -4.70
N LYS A 20 -0.54 12.62 -5.41
CA LYS A 20 0.88 12.90 -5.12
C LYS A 20 1.09 13.45 -3.71
N ALA A 21 0.22 14.34 -3.24
CA ALA A 21 0.31 14.86 -1.89
C ALA A 21 0.14 13.74 -0.85
N LEU A 22 -0.80 12.83 -1.07
CA LEU A 22 -1.03 11.68 -0.20
C LEU A 22 0.15 10.69 -0.23
N GLU A 23 0.69 10.39 -1.41
CA GLU A 23 1.86 9.52 -1.56
C GLU A 23 3.10 10.11 -0.86
N ALA A 24 3.31 11.43 -0.95
CA ALA A 24 4.40 12.10 -0.26
C ALA A 24 4.23 12.05 1.27
N ALA A 25 3.01 12.24 1.78
CA ALA A 25 2.70 12.12 3.20
C ALA A 25 2.94 10.68 3.71
N ASN A 26 2.51 9.67 2.96
CA ASN A 26 2.75 8.26 3.28
C ASN A 26 4.25 7.93 3.27
N ALA A 27 4.99 8.37 2.24
CA ALA A 27 6.42 8.16 2.16
C ALA A 27 7.18 8.83 3.34
N ALA A 28 6.72 9.99 3.79
CA ALA A 28 7.29 10.67 4.96
C ALA A 28 7.06 9.86 6.25
N ALA A 29 5.86 9.30 6.45
CA ALA A 29 5.54 8.46 7.60
C ALA A 29 6.41 7.18 7.67
N HIS A 30 6.85 6.67 6.52
CA HIS A 30 7.63 5.42 6.42
C HIS A 30 9.14 5.62 6.36
N ARG A 31 9.65 6.86 6.44
CA ARG A 31 11.09 7.16 6.29
C ARG A 31 11.94 6.73 7.49
N ALA A 32 11.39 6.80 8.70
CA ALA A 32 12.06 6.43 9.94
C ALA A 32 11.08 5.69 10.86
N PRO A 33 10.61 4.49 10.48
CA PRO A 33 9.63 3.77 11.26
C PRO A 33 10.24 3.33 12.60
N ALA A 34 9.46 3.40 13.66
CA ALA A 34 9.87 2.89 14.96
C ALA A 34 10.10 1.37 14.87
N THR A 35 11.14 0.86 15.55
CA THR A 35 11.42 -0.59 15.58
C THR A 35 10.20 -1.38 16.07
N GLY A 36 9.78 -2.39 15.31
CA GLY A 36 8.63 -3.24 15.65
C GLY A 36 7.26 -2.65 15.28
N SER A 37 7.21 -1.44 14.72
CA SER A 37 5.97 -0.83 14.23
C SER A 37 5.40 -1.54 13.00
N VAL A 38 4.14 -1.27 12.71
CA VAL A 38 3.46 -1.70 11.47
C VAL A 38 4.20 -1.10 10.26
N GLU A 39 4.61 0.16 10.34
CA GLU A 39 5.35 0.87 9.30
C GLU A 39 6.71 0.21 9.04
N ALA A 40 7.39 -0.30 10.08
CA ALA A 40 8.64 -1.03 9.91
C ALA A 40 8.44 -2.33 9.12
N LYS A 41 7.34 -3.06 9.38
CA LYS A 41 6.98 -4.25 8.59
C LYS A 41 6.62 -3.88 7.15
N ALA A 42 5.90 -2.78 6.92
CA ALA A 42 5.57 -2.30 5.58
C ALA A 42 6.84 -1.93 4.80
N VAL A 43 7.80 -1.23 5.43
CA VAL A 43 9.09 -0.92 4.81
C VAL A 43 9.88 -2.18 4.45
N GLN A 44 9.85 -3.21 5.29
CA GLN A 44 10.49 -4.51 4.99
C GLN A 44 9.81 -5.23 3.82
N LEU A 45 8.48 -5.29 3.80
CA LEU A 45 7.73 -5.93 2.71
C LEU A 45 7.96 -5.23 1.37
N ALA A 46 8.06 -3.90 1.36
CA ALA A 46 8.32 -3.12 0.15
C ALA A 46 9.72 -3.37 -0.48
N GLN A 47 10.62 -4.08 0.20
CA GLN A 47 11.90 -4.51 -0.35
C GLN A 47 11.80 -5.80 -1.18
N LEU A 48 10.67 -6.52 -1.08
CA LEU A 48 10.44 -7.74 -1.83
C LEU A 48 10.09 -7.44 -3.30
N ARG A 49 10.55 -8.30 -4.20
CA ARG A 49 10.26 -8.17 -5.63
C ARG A 49 8.75 -8.17 -5.86
N ALA A 50 8.27 -7.20 -6.65
CA ALA A 50 6.87 -6.98 -6.98
C ALA A 50 5.97 -6.48 -5.82
N ILE A 51 6.53 -6.13 -4.67
CA ILE A 51 5.79 -5.50 -3.57
C ILE A 51 6.20 -4.04 -3.45
N GLY A 52 5.30 -3.14 -3.87
CA GLY A 52 5.49 -1.70 -3.69
C GLY A 52 5.03 -1.20 -2.31
N PRO A 53 5.36 0.04 -1.93
CA PRO A 53 5.00 0.62 -0.63
C PRO A 53 3.50 0.54 -0.30
N GLN A 54 2.64 0.81 -1.28
CA GLN A 54 1.19 0.78 -1.12
C GLN A 54 0.71 -0.64 -0.81
N LEU A 55 1.18 -1.64 -1.59
CA LEU A 55 0.82 -3.04 -1.35
C LEU A 55 1.36 -3.54 -0.02
N ALA A 56 2.59 -3.15 0.33
CA ALA A 56 3.19 -3.50 1.62
C ALA A 56 2.39 -2.94 2.81
N GLN A 57 1.93 -1.71 2.71
CA GLN A 57 1.09 -1.08 3.74
C GLN A 57 -0.25 -1.82 3.89
N VAL A 58 -0.93 -2.13 2.78
CA VAL A 58 -2.17 -2.91 2.77
C VAL A 58 -1.95 -4.29 3.39
N LEU A 59 -0.94 -5.02 2.93
CA LEU A 59 -0.61 -6.35 3.46
C LEU A 59 -0.33 -6.30 4.96
N THR A 60 0.36 -5.27 5.44
CA THR A 60 0.66 -5.16 6.87
C THR A 60 -0.59 -4.91 7.69
N ASN A 61 -1.50 -4.07 7.21
CA ASN A 61 -2.73 -3.71 7.91
C ASN A 61 -3.82 -4.79 7.84
N GLU A 62 -3.91 -5.50 6.72
CA GLU A 62 -5.04 -6.40 6.44
C GLU A 62 -4.67 -7.89 6.59
N VAL A 63 -3.42 -8.27 6.35
CA VAL A 63 -2.99 -9.67 6.40
C VAL A 63 -2.11 -9.93 7.62
N PHE A 64 -1.05 -9.13 7.78
CA PHE A 64 -0.04 -9.34 8.82
C PHE A 64 -0.34 -8.64 10.15
N TYR A 65 -1.58 -8.16 10.34
CA TYR A 65 -2.10 -7.86 11.68
C TYR A 65 -2.32 -9.14 12.49
N ARG A 66 -2.52 -10.28 11.82
CA ARG A 66 -2.59 -11.62 12.42
C ARG A 66 -1.20 -12.23 12.54
N ASP A 67 -1.01 -13.07 13.56
CA ASP A 67 0.22 -13.87 13.69
C ASP A 67 0.18 -15.05 12.73
N LEU A 68 1.08 -15.04 11.73
CA LEU A 68 1.20 -16.08 10.71
C LEU A 68 2.50 -16.86 10.94
N LYS A 69 2.35 -18.12 11.37
CA LYS A 69 3.47 -19.00 11.77
C LYS A 69 4.02 -19.83 10.62
N ASN A 70 3.28 -19.98 9.52
CA ASN A 70 3.72 -20.77 8.37
C ASN A 70 3.09 -20.31 7.05
N ARG A 71 3.68 -20.78 5.93
CA ARG A 71 3.23 -20.45 4.57
C ARG A 71 1.81 -20.91 4.24
N ARG A 72 1.29 -21.95 4.91
CA ARG A 72 -0.11 -22.39 4.72
C ARG A 72 -1.08 -21.37 5.33
N GLN A 73 -0.77 -20.83 6.51
CA GLN A 73 -1.60 -19.77 7.11
C GLN A 73 -1.63 -18.51 6.22
N VAL A 74 -0.50 -18.16 5.60
CA VAL A 74 -0.46 -17.08 4.60
C VAL A 74 -1.38 -17.38 3.42
N GLY A 75 -1.30 -18.59 2.85
CA GLY A 75 -2.18 -19.02 1.75
C GLY A 75 -3.66 -19.04 2.13
N SER A 76 -3.98 -19.44 3.36
CA SER A 76 -5.36 -19.49 3.85
C SER A 76 -5.99 -18.10 3.99
N CYS A 77 -5.21 -17.09 4.42
CA CYS A 77 -5.67 -15.70 4.47
C CYS A 77 -6.14 -15.15 3.12
N VAL A 78 -5.67 -15.72 2.01
CA VAL A 78 -6.03 -15.30 0.64
C VAL A 78 -6.79 -16.39 -0.12
N GLY A 79 -7.33 -17.40 0.58
CA GLY A 79 -8.15 -18.45 -0.04
C GLY A 79 -7.41 -19.41 -0.96
N LEU A 80 -6.07 -19.48 -0.87
CA LEU A 80 -5.23 -20.36 -1.68
C LEU A 80 -5.00 -21.74 -1.04
N THR A 81 -5.31 -21.89 0.25
CA THR A 81 -5.25 -23.17 0.97
C THR A 81 -6.37 -23.25 2.00
N ASP A 82 -6.79 -24.47 2.32
CA ASP A 82 -7.73 -24.72 3.43
C ASP A 82 -7.12 -24.30 4.78
N MET A 83 -7.99 -23.89 5.72
CA MET A 83 -7.61 -23.56 7.10
C MET A 83 -7.18 -24.77 7.91
#